data_AF-A0AAJ1ZIX3-F1
#
_entry.id   AF-A0AAJ1ZIX3-F1
#
_cell.length_a   1.000
_cell.length_b   1.000
_cell.length_c   1.000
_cell.angle_alpha   90.00
_cell.angle_beta   90.00
_cell.angle_gamma   90.00
#
_symmetry.space_group_name_H-M   'P 1'
#
loop_
_entity.id
_entity.type
_entity.pdbx_description
1 polymer ?
#
loop_
_entity_poly.entity_id
_entity_poly.type
_entity_poly.pdbx_seq_one_letter_code
_entity_poly.pdbx_strand_id
1 'polypeptide(L)'
;MKATKLAVLLSLALLTACVSDAERARYSESQPTPTYDVAPQVIYRIDDHRFISLENYSDCNHGDTYYNDTKEGIRKKLGRNGIENFQGRLINADPTGRNIVIPSSQPPERACSDRGCSISLIYSTDSGRTFQGMVYMKTFDPFNRSRDYTMATTRDALYVLKRGQVSLYVIRYPLVQGFTYGTNQPLPGGMRIEFDVQMPSGLRSPSGQERFTCDASIRPSNLEKSK
;
A
#
# COMPACT_ATOMS: atom_id res chain seq x y z
N MET A 1 -7.74 -77.64 -25.64
CA MET A 1 -7.55 -76.90 -26.91
C MET A 1 -7.83 -75.43 -26.67
N LYS A 2 -6.76 -74.64 -26.81
CA LYS A 2 -6.60 -73.17 -26.92
C LYS A 2 -7.62 -72.25 -26.21
N ALA A 3 -7.22 -71.80 -25.02
CA ALA A 3 -7.66 -70.55 -24.40
C ALA A 3 -6.92 -69.37 -25.06
N THR A 4 -7.66 -68.44 -25.67
CA THR A 4 -7.09 -67.23 -26.27
C THR A 4 -7.04 -66.14 -25.21
N LYS A 5 -5.83 -65.81 -24.75
CA LYS A 5 -5.55 -64.64 -23.90
C LYS A 5 -5.73 -63.38 -24.75
N LEU A 6 -6.68 -62.51 -24.38
CA LEU A 6 -6.74 -61.15 -24.91
C LEU A 6 -6.23 -60.20 -23.83
N ALA A 7 -5.00 -59.71 -24.01
CA ALA A 7 -4.40 -58.69 -23.17
C ALA A 7 -4.91 -57.32 -23.64
N VAL A 8 -5.65 -56.61 -22.77
CA VAL A 8 -5.99 -55.21 -22.98
C VAL A 8 -4.82 -54.37 -22.48
N LEU A 9 -4.04 -53.83 -23.40
CA LEU A 9 -2.98 -52.86 -23.13
C LEU A 9 -3.61 -51.51 -22.78
N LEU A 10 -3.51 -51.11 -21.51
CA LEU A 10 -3.79 -49.75 -21.02
C LEU A 10 -2.85 -48.76 -21.72
N SER A 11 -3.39 -47.86 -22.55
CA SER A 11 -2.67 -46.69 -23.06
C SER A 11 -3.13 -45.45 -22.27
N LEU A 12 -2.49 -45.17 -21.13
CA LEU A 12 -2.58 -43.84 -20.52
C LEU A 12 -1.61 -42.91 -21.25
N ALA A 13 -2.10 -42.20 -22.27
CA ALA A 13 -1.42 -41.02 -22.77
C ALA A 13 -1.56 -39.90 -21.72
N LEU A 14 -0.51 -39.69 -20.93
CA LEU A 14 -0.38 -38.51 -20.08
C LEU A 14 -0.30 -37.27 -21.00
N LEU A 15 -1.40 -36.55 -21.14
CA LEU A 15 -1.43 -35.20 -21.71
C LEU A 15 -0.76 -34.24 -20.71
N THR A 16 0.56 -34.30 -20.57
CA THR A 16 1.32 -33.18 -20.03
C THR A 16 1.43 -32.14 -21.15
N ALA A 17 0.60 -31.10 -21.10
CA ALA A 17 0.80 -29.93 -21.95
C ALA A 17 2.14 -29.28 -21.56
N CYS A 18 3.20 -29.59 -22.32
CA CYS A 18 4.45 -28.85 -22.22
C CYS A 18 4.18 -27.46 -22.80
N VAL A 19 3.92 -26.48 -21.94
CA VAL A 19 3.98 -25.06 -22.33
C VAL A 19 5.37 -24.81 -22.86
N SER A 20 5.47 -24.30 -24.08
CA SER A 20 6.77 -24.07 -24.71
C SER A 20 7.59 -23.04 -23.93
N ASP A 21 8.92 -23.15 -23.93
CA ASP A 21 9.78 -22.15 -23.29
C ASP A 21 9.54 -20.74 -23.85
N ALA A 22 9.09 -20.63 -25.12
CA ALA A 22 8.67 -19.37 -25.75
C ALA A 22 7.37 -18.79 -25.16
N GLU A 23 6.38 -19.63 -24.83
CA GLU A 23 5.19 -19.18 -24.11
C GLU A 23 5.51 -18.80 -22.67
N ARG A 24 6.38 -19.58 -22.01
CA ARG A 24 6.85 -19.27 -20.65
C ARG A 24 7.62 -17.95 -20.58
N ALA A 25 8.42 -17.65 -21.61
CA ALA A 25 9.11 -16.38 -21.75
C ALA A 25 8.14 -15.20 -21.94
N ARG A 26 7.07 -15.36 -22.73
CA ARG A 26 6.04 -14.31 -22.91
C ARG A 26 5.29 -13.95 -21.62
N TYR A 27 5.10 -14.92 -20.71
CA TYR A 27 4.55 -14.64 -19.38
C TYR A 27 5.59 -14.12 -18.37
N SER A 28 6.89 -14.23 -18.69
CA SER A 28 7.99 -13.81 -17.82
C SER A 28 8.54 -12.43 -18.17
N GLU A 29 8.21 -11.88 -19.34
CA GLU A 29 8.59 -10.51 -19.70
C GLU A 29 7.77 -9.51 -18.87
N SER A 30 8.48 -8.64 -18.15
CA SER A 30 7.85 -7.51 -17.49
C SER A 30 7.22 -6.61 -18.55
N GLN A 31 5.89 -6.54 -18.56
CA GLN A 31 5.19 -5.59 -19.41
C GLN A 31 5.72 -4.17 -19.14
N PRO A 32 6.04 -3.39 -20.19
CA PRO A 32 6.51 -2.02 -20.00
C PRO A 32 5.48 -1.24 -19.19
N THR A 33 5.96 -0.42 -18.25
CA THR A 33 5.07 0.42 -17.45
C THR A 33 4.38 1.44 -18.37
N PRO A 34 3.04 1.47 -18.45
CA PRO A 34 2.34 2.48 -19.23
C PRO A 34 2.73 3.89 -18.81
N THR A 35 2.79 4.78 -19.80
CA THR A 35 3.02 6.22 -19.60
C THR A 35 1.76 6.99 -19.99
N TYR A 36 1.24 7.80 -19.08
CA TYR A 36 0.00 8.55 -19.25
C TYR A 36 0.26 10.05 -19.38
N ASP A 37 -0.40 10.69 -20.34
CA ASP A 37 -0.28 12.13 -20.64
C ASP A 37 -1.16 12.98 -19.72
N VAL A 38 -0.99 12.81 -18.41
CA VAL A 38 -1.86 13.43 -17.40
C VAL A 38 -1.06 14.28 -16.42
N ALA A 39 -1.63 15.42 -16.03
CA ALA A 39 -1.02 16.31 -15.05
C ALA A 39 -0.98 15.65 -13.65
N PRO A 40 0.13 15.81 -12.90
CA PRO A 40 0.19 15.42 -11.49
C PRO A 40 -0.92 16.05 -10.64
N GLN A 41 -1.51 15.28 -9.74
CA GLN A 41 -2.46 15.77 -8.74
C GLN A 41 -1.86 15.68 -7.34
N VAL A 42 -2.05 16.69 -6.50
CA VAL A 42 -1.78 16.58 -5.06
C VAL A 42 -2.93 15.83 -4.42
N ILE A 43 -2.69 14.58 -4.02
CA ILE A 43 -3.74 13.73 -3.45
C ILE A 43 -3.80 13.79 -1.92
N TYR A 44 -2.72 14.22 -1.27
CA TYR A 44 -2.70 14.47 0.18
C TYR A 44 -1.67 15.52 0.54
N ARG A 45 -2.09 16.59 1.22
CA ARG A 45 -1.20 17.62 1.72
C ARG A 45 -0.93 17.41 3.21
N ILE A 46 0.33 17.43 3.63
CA ILE A 46 0.70 17.44 5.05
C ILE A 46 0.73 18.90 5.53
N ASP A 47 1.42 19.76 4.77
CA ASP A 47 1.53 21.21 4.98
C ASP A 47 1.85 21.95 3.66
N ASP A 48 2.28 23.20 3.75
CA ASP A 48 2.58 24.05 2.59
C ASP A 48 3.66 23.47 1.67
N HIS A 49 4.63 22.75 2.23
CA HIS A 49 5.80 22.26 1.50
C HIS A 49 5.77 20.76 1.25
N ARG A 50 5.07 20.01 2.09
CA ARG A 50 5.08 18.54 2.12
C ARG A 50 3.76 17.96 1.65
N PHE A 51 3.80 17.12 0.62
CA PHE A 51 2.60 16.54 0.04
C PHE A 51 2.88 15.24 -0.74
N ILE A 52 1.81 14.48 -0.98
CA ILE A 52 1.79 13.29 -1.81
C ILE A 52 1.15 13.65 -3.15
N SER A 53 1.86 13.36 -4.23
CA SER A 53 1.31 13.47 -5.59
C SER A 53 0.94 12.10 -6.17
N LEU A 54 -0.12 12.08 -6.98
CA LEU A 54 -0.46 11.01 -7.90
C LEU A 54 -0.06 11.45 -9.31
N GLU A 55 0.72 10.61 -9.98
CA GLU A 55 1.36 10.89 -11.26
C GLU A 55 1.31 9.64 -12.14
N ASN A 56 1.46 9.82 -13.45
CA ASN A 56 1.44 8.71 -14.41
C ASN A 56 0.28 7.72 -14.13
N TYR A 57 -0.95 8.22 -14.13
CA TYR A 57 -2.15 7.48 -13.72
C TYR A 57 -3.19 7.37 -14.83
N SER A 58 -3.89 6.23 -14.90
CA SER A 58 -5.06 6.07 -15.78
C SER A 58 -6.33 6.62 -15.14
N ASP A 59 -6.42 6.52 -13.82
CA ASP A 59 -7.54 6.95 -12.99
C ASP A 59 -7.07 7.14 -11.54
N CYS A 60 -7.99 7.50 -10.64
CA CYS A 60 -7.69 7.80 -9.23
C CYS A 60 -7.25 6.59 -8.37
N ASN A 61 -7.26 5.37 -8.91
CA ASN A 61 -6.88 4.14 -8.21
C ASN A 61 -5.61 3.49 -8.79
N HIS A 62 -5.11 4.01 -9.91
CA HIS A 62 -4.04 3.38 -10.68
C HIS A 62 -2.99 4.40 -11.14
N GLY A 63 -2.03 4.72 -10.27
CA GLY A 63 -0.91 5.59 -10.63
C GLY A 63 0.36 5.35 -9.84
N ASP A 64 1.37 6.16 -10.14
CA ASP A 64 2.58 6.29 -9.35
C ASP A 64 2.39 7.37 -8.28
N THR A 65 2.84 7.10 -7.06
CA THR A 65 2.78 8.07 -5.95
C THR A 65 4.15 8.53 -5.53
N TYR A 66 4.26 9.82 -5.18
CA TYR A 66 5.49 10.44 -4.73
C TYR A 66 5.26 11.24 -3.45
N TYR A 67 6.20 11.14 -2.51
CA TYR A 67 6.37 12.13 -1.44
C TYR A 67 7.22 13.28 -1.97
N ASN A 68 6.79 14.50 -1.70
CA ASN A 68 7.49 15.72 -2.08
C ASN A 68 7.66 16.60 -0.85
N ASP A 69 8.86 17.13 -0.66
CA ASP A 69 9.19 18.22 0.27
C ASP A 69 9.92 19.30 -0.51
N THR A 70 9.21 20.39 -0.80
CA THR A 70 9.77 21.49 -1.59
C THR A 70 10.79 22.34 -0.82
N LYS A 71 10.74 22.32 0.52
CA LYS A 71 11.67 23.07 1.37
C LYS A 71 13.02 22.35 1.44
N GLU A 72 12.99 21.02 1.55
CA GLU A 72 14.18 20.17 1.65
C GLU A 72 14.66 19.61 0.29
N GLY A 73 13.95 19.94 -0.80
CA GLY A 73 14.25 19.42 -2.14
C GLY A 73 14.07 17.91 -2.27
N ILE A 74 13.24 17.28 -1.43
CA ILE A 74 13.03 15.84 -1.43
C ILE A 74 11.94 15.48 -2.42
N ARG A 75 12.23 14.50 -3.27
CA ARG A 75 11.23 13.82 -4.08
C ARG A 75 11.49 12.32 -4.05
N LYS A 76 10.51 11.56 -3.56
CA LYS A 76 10.66 10.12 -3.36
C LYS A 76 9.49 9.35 -3.95
N LYS A 77 9.74 8.46 -4.91
CA LYS A 77 8.74 7.52 -5.41
C LYS A 77 8.38 6.54 -4.29
N LEU A 78 7.09 6.40 -4.01
CA LEU A 78 6.57 5.59 -2.90
C LEU A 78 6.02 4.25 -3.36
N GLY A 79 5.51 4.18 -4.60
CA GLY A 79 4.99 2.96 -5.17
C GLY A 79 3.98 3.22 -6.27
N ARG A 80 3.38 2.14 -6.78
CA ARG A 80 2.37 2.16 -7.84
C ARG A 80 1.11 1.41 -7.40
N ASN A 81 -0.07 1.92 -7.74
CA ASN A 81 -1.38 1.26 -7.55
C ASN A 81 -1.63 0.86 -6.09
N GLY A 82 -1.44 1.79 -5.13
CA GLY A 82 -1.39 1.44 -3.71
C GLY A 82 -1.84 2.55 -2.76
N ILE A 83 -1.02 3.60 -2.62
CA ILE A 83 -1.23 4.66 -1.61
C ILE A 83 -2.53 5.43 -1.85
N GLU A 84 -2.81 5.75 -3.10
CA GLU A 84 -4.03 6.44 -3.56
C GLU A 84 -5.32 5.70 -3.21
N ASN A 85 -5.23 4.39 -2.93
CA ASN A 85 -6.37 3.52 -2.68
C ASN A 85 -6.78 3.45 -1.20
N PHE A 86 -6.04 4.07 -0.28
CA PHE A 86 -6.40 4.05 1.15
C PHE A 86 -7.64 4.92 1.44
N GLN A 87 -8.68 4.31 2.01
CA GLN A 87 -9.99 4.95 2.24
C GLN A 87 -10.17 5.49 3.67
N GLY A 88 -9.22 5.24 4.56
CA GLY A 88 -9.28 5.65 5.97
C GLY A 88 -8.90 7.11 6.18
N ARG A 89 -8.64 7.47 7.43
CA ARG A 89 -8.12 8.80 7.82
C ARG A 89 -6.61 8.76 8.04
N LEU A 90 -5.92 9.79 7.58
CA LEU A 90 -4.48 10.00 7.76
C LEU A 90 -4.21 11.36 8.39
N ILE A 91 -3.48 11.37 9.51
CA ILE A 91 -3.14 12.56 10.27
C ILE A 91 -1.64 12.57 10.51
N ASN A 92 -0.87 13.38 9.78
CA ASN A 92 0.55 13.57 10.02
C ASN A 92 0.75 14.85 10.85
N ALA A 93 0.79 14.69 12.18
CA ALA A 93 0.79 15.79 13.16
C ALA A 93 2.12 15.96 13.91
N ASP A 94 3.22 15.34 13.44
CA ASP A 94 4.55 15.58 14.01
C ASP A 94 5.01 17.03 13.73
N PRO A 95 5.13 17.90 14.75
CA PRO A 95 5.51 19.30 14.55
C PRO A 95 6.97 19.46 14.12
N THR A 96 7.81 18.44 14.31
CA THR A 96 9.22 18.48 13.86
C THR A 96 9.36 18.15 12.38
N GLY A 97 8.33 17.55 11.79
CA GLY A 97 8.31 17.08 10.42
C GLY A 97 9.19 15.86 10.14
N ARG A 98 9.81 15.27 11.17
CA ARG A 98 10.70 14.11 11.06
C ARG A 98 9.94 12.82 10.75
N ASN A 99 8.84 12.61 11.45
CA ASN A 99 8.03 11.41 11.34
C ASN A 99 6.92 11.62 10.32
N ILE A 100 6.87 10.74 9.32
CA ILE A 100 5.85 10.75 8.28
C ILE A 100 5.33 9.34 8.12
N VAL A 101 4.02 9.16 8.06
CA VAL A 101 3.38 7.87 7.78
C VAL A 101 2.43 8.01 6.60
N ILE A 102 2.43 7.02 5.73
CA ILE A 102 1.62 6.98 4.51
C ILE A 102 1.06 5.56 4.37
N PRO A 103 -0.22 5.32 4.71
CA PRO A 103 -0.84 4.02 4.50
C PRO A 103 -1.12 3.78 3.01
N SER A 104 -1.21 2.50 2.65
CA SER A 104 -1.63 2.06 1.32
C SER A 104 -2.84 1.15 1.41
N SER A 105 -3.44 0.85 0.27
CA SER A 105 -4.39 -0.24 0.11
C SER A 105 -4.20 -0.89 -1.26
N GLN A 106 -5.16 -1.72 -1.69
CA GLN A 106 -5.23 -2.18 -3.07
C GLN A 106 -6.33 -1.43 -3.82
N PRO A 107 -6.23 -1.32 -5.17
CA PRO A 107 -7.32 -0.82 -6.00
C PRO A 107 -8.63 -1.59 -5.75
N PRO A 108 -9.78 -0.97 -6.06
CA PRO A 108 -11.06 -1.67 -6.01
C PRO A 108 -11.00 -2.91 -6.91
N GLU A 109 -11.74 -3.95 -6.54
CA GLU A 109 -11.91 -5.19 -7.32
C GLU A 109 -10.64 -6.05 -7.48
N ARG A 110 -9.49 -5.63 -6.93
CA ARG A 110 -8.31 -6.50 -6.89
C ARG A 110 -8.55 -7.69 -5.95
N ALA A 111 -8.45 -8.89 -6.51
CA ALA A 111 -8.57 -10.12 -5.75
C ALA A 111 -7.36 -10.35 -4.84
N CYS A 112 -7.62 -10.83 -3.63
CA CYS A 112 -6.61 -11.42 -2.76
C CYS A 112 -6.42 -12.90 -3.04
N SER A 113 -5.28 -13.46 -2.62
CA SER A 113 -5.11 -14.91 -2.57
C SER A 113 -6.04 -15.54 -1.52
N ASP A 114 -6.05 -16.88 -1.48
CA ASP A 114 -6.71 -17.70 -0.45
C ASP A 114 -6.29 -17.33 0.99
N ARG A 115 -5.10 -16.74 1.16
CA ARG A 115 -4.58 -16.30 2.46
C ARG A 115 -4.92 -14.84 2.80
N GLY A 116 -5.67 -14.16 1.93
CA GLY A 116 -5.92 -12.73 2.01
C GLY A 116 -4.70 -11.90 1.61
N CYS A 117 -4.89 -10.58 1.56
CA CYS A 117 -3.84 -9.62 1.30
C CYS A 117 -3.24 -9.09 2.61
N SER A 118 -1.92 -8.98 2.64
CA SER A 118 -1.19 -8.20 3.64
C SER A 118 -1.03 -6.78 3.12
N ILE A 119 -1.62 -5.81 3.83
CA ILE A 119 -1.63 -4.41 3.44
C ILE A 119 -0.70 -3.63 4.34
N SER A 120 0.14 -2.82 3.71
CA SER A 120 1.21 -2.10 4.37
C SER A 120 0.93 -0.61 4.47
N LEU A 121 1.59 0.00 5.43
CA LEU A 121 1.90 1.42 5.45
C LEU A 121 3.41 1.57 5.33
N ILE A 122 3.83 2.74 4.87
CA ILE A 122 5.23 3.16 4.95
C ILE A 122 5.38 4.28 5.95
N TYR A 123 6.55 4.34 6.58
CA TYR A 123 6.89 5.37 7.54
C TYR A 123 8.34 5.84 7.35
N SER A 124 8.58 7.11 7.64
CA SER A 124 9.89 7.74 7.71
C SER A 124 10.11 8.27 9.13
N THR A 125 11.36 8.21 9.58
CA THR A 125 11.85 8.84 10.83
C THR A 125 13.02 9.79 10.53
N ASP A 126 13.16 10.22 9.28
CA ASP A 126 14.23 11.06 8.75
C ASP A 126 13.71 12.10 7.74
N SER A 127 12.52 12.64 8.01
CA SER A 127 11.85 13.71 7.22
C SER A 127 11.55 13.34 5.77
N GLY A 128 11.34 12.04 5.50
CA GLY A 128 10.96 11.52 4.18
C GLY A 128 12.13 11.23 3.26
N ARG A 129 13.38 11.23 3.76
CA ARG A 129 14.57 10.83 2.98
C ARG A 129 14.58 9.33 2.71
N THR A 130 14.20 8.54 3.71
CA THR A 130 13.99 7.09 3.59
C THR A 130 12.64 6.68 4.15
N PHE A 131 12.12 5.56 3.64
CA PHE A 131 10.86 4.98 4.08
C PHE A 131 11.04 3.49 4.34
N GLN A 132 10.45 3.01 5.42
CA GLN A 132 10.36 1.61 5.80
C GLN A 132 8.90 1.17 5.75
N GLY A 133 8.65 -0.11 5.42
CA GLY A 133 7.30 -0.66 5.33
C GLY A 133 6.95 -1.53 6.53
N MET A 134 5.69 -1.52 6.95
CA MET A 134 5.14 -2.51 7.89
C MET A 134 3.69 -2.87 7.53
N VAL A 135 3.29 -4.08 7.86
CA VAL A 135 1.90 -4.55 7.67
C VAL A 135 1.03 -4.01 8.79
N TYR A 136 -0.11 -3.39 8.44
CA TYR A 136 -1.10 -2.91 9.42
C TYR A 136 -2.43 -3.65 9.34
N MET A 137 -2.69 -4.35 8.23
CA MET A 137 -3.97 -5.02 8.00
C MET A 137 -3.76 -6.31 7.18
N LYS A 138 -4.49 -7.36 7.56
CA LYS A 138 -4.67 -8.56 6.75
C LYS A 138 -6.15 -8.75 6.46
N THR A 139 -6.54 -8.84 5.19
CA THR A 139 -7.95 -8.89 4.79
C THR A 139 -8.16 -9.43 3.38
N PHE A 140 -9.39 -9.84 3.06
CA PHE A 140 -9.81 -10.22 1.70
C PHE A 140 -10.40 -9.05 0.90
N ASP A 141 -10.65 -7.90 1.53
CA ASP A 141 -11.20 -6.71 0.86
C ASP A 141 -10.42 -5.44 1.29
N PRO A 142 -9.18 -5.26 0.80
CA PRO A 142 -8.31 -4.17 1.24
C PRO A 142 -8.93 -2.79 1.06
N PHE A 143 -9.47 -2.54 -0.13
CA PHE A 143 -10.01 -1.23 -0.51
C PHE A 143 -11.09 -0.80 0.49
N ASN A 144 -12.14 -1.62 0.67
CA ASN A 144 -13.23 -1.22 1.55
C ASN A 144 -12.83 -1.27 3.02
N ARG A 145 -12.07 -2.28 3.46
CA ARG A 145 -11.73 -2.45 4.88
C ARG A 145 -10.74 -1.39 5.40
N SER A 146 -10.00 -0.74 4.51
CA SER A 146 -9.12 0.37 4.88
C SER A 146 -9.87 1.59 5.45
N ARG A 147 -11.16 1.77 5.13
CA ARG A 147 -12.00 2.87 5.64
C ARG A 147 -12.17 2.86 7.16
N ASP A 148 -12.01 1.70 7.78
CA ASP A 148 -12.16 1.50 9.22
C ASP A 148 -10.93 1.99 10.01
N TYR A 149 -9.87 2.44 9.33
CA TYR A 149 -8.62 2.82 9.97
C TYR A 149 -8.45 4.34 10.07
N THR A 150 -7.85 4.77 11.18
CA THR A 150 -7.25 6.10 11.30
C THR A 150 -5.79 5.92 11.68
N MET A 151 -4.90 6.48 10.86
CA MET A 151 -3.47 6.53 11.10
C MET A 151 -3.11 7.92 11.58
N ALA A 152 -2.53 8.06 12.77
CA ALA A 152 -2.07 9.36 13.26
C ALA A 152 -0.62 9.30 13.73
N THR A 153 0.18 10.24 13.25
CA THR A 153 1.60 10.33 13.55
C THR A 153 1.88 11.56 14.39
N THR A 154 2.70 11.38 15.41
CA THR A 154 3.14 12.39 16.36
C THR A 154 4.67 12.44 16.39
N ARG A 155 5.24 13.29 17.24
CA ARG A 155 6.71 13.42 17.40
C ARG A 155 7.39 12.11 17.82
N ASP A 156 6.67 11.24 18.52
CA ASP A 156 7.19 10.06 19.20
C ASP A 156 6.54 8.75 18.75
N ALA A 157 5.34 8.78 18.16
CA ALA A 157 4.64 7.54 17.82
C ALA A 157 3.70 7.64 16.61
N LEU A 158 3.45 6.47 16.02
CA LEU A 158 2.33 6.19 15.14
C LEU A 158 1.21 5.52 15.97
N TYR A 159 -0.01 6.04 15.86
CA TYR A 159 -1.23 5.46 16.38
C TYR A 159 -2.02 4.85 15.23
N VAL A 160 -2.30 3.56 15.32
CA VAL A 160 -3.15 2.82 14.38
C VAL A 160 -4.46 2.51 15.08
N LEU A 161 -5.48 3.31 14.77
CA LEU A 161 -6.84 3.05 15.22
C LEU A 161 -7.56 2.19 14.17
N LYS A 162 -8.25 1.15 14.64
CA LYS A 162 -9.16 0.32 13.86
C LYS A 162 -10.56 0.38 14.48
N ARG A 163 -11.55 0.74 13.68
CA ARG A 163 -12.96 0.67 14.05
C ARG A 163 -13.46 -0.76 13.85
N GLY A 164 -13.84 -1.41 14.95
CA GLY A 164 -14.59 -2.66 14.93
C GLY A 164 -16.10 -2.41 14.86
N GLN A 165 -16.89 -3.49 14.88
CA GLN A 165 -18.36 -3.38 14.90
C GLN A 165 -18.91 -2.84 16.23
N VAL A 166 -18.22 -3.15 17.34
CA VAL A 166 -18.67 -2.82 18.70
C VAL A 166 -17.61 -2.09 19.55
N SER A 167 -16.36 -2.02 19.08
CA SER A 167 -15.27 -1.36 19.83
C SER A 167 -14.30 -0.64 18.90
N LEU A 168 -13.56 0.31 19.47
CA LEU A 168 -12.39 0.93 18.86
C LEU A 168 -11.14 0.29 19.46
N TYR A 169 -10.18 -0.04 18.61
CA TYR A 169 -8.90 -0.61 19.01
C TYR A 169 -7.77 0.30 18.55
N VAL A 170 -6.85 0.68 19.43
CA VAL A 170 -5.72 1.55 19.08
C VAL A 170 -4.42 0.87 19.47
N ILE A 171 -3.50 0.79 18.52
CA ILE A 171 -2.12 0.35 18.75
C ILE A 171 -1.20 1.57 18.63
N ARG A 172 -0.30 1.74 19.59
CA ARG A 172 0.76 2.76 19.56
C ARG A 172 2.10 2.12 19.27
N TYR A 173 2.73 2.59 18.20
CA TYR A 173 4.05 2.20 17.73
C TYR A 173 5.05 3.33 17.98
N PRO A 174 6.01 3.19 18.92
CA PRO A 174 7.03 4.21 19.19
C PRO A 174 7.97 4.40 17.99
N LEU A 175 7.91 5.54 17.30
CA LEU A 175 8.71 5.80 16.10
C LEU A 175 10.15 6.14 16.50
N VAL A 176 11.04 5.18 16.30
CA VAL A 176 12.47 5.29 16.61
C VAL A 176 13.27 5.42 15.33
N GLN A 177 14.18 6.39 15.30
CA GLN A 177 15.06 6.61 14.16
C GLN A 177 15.89 5.36 13.84
N GLY A 178 15.83 4.91 12.59
CA GLY A 178 16.56 3.74 12.11
C GLY A 178 16.00 2.38 12.52
N PHE A 179 14.88 2.32 13.25
CA PHE A 179 14.25 1.06 13.63
C PHE A 179 13.29 0.54 12.54
N THR A 180 13.39 -0.75 12.23
CA THR A 180 12.53 -1.41 11.23
C THR A 180 11.54 -2.36 11.88
N TYR A 181 10.25 -2.03 11.83
CA TYR A 181 9.17 -2.88 12.30
C TYR A 181 8.99 -4.13 11.44
N GLY A 182 8.41 -5.19 12.03
CA GLY A 182 8.20 -6.47 11.37
C GLY A 182 9.46 -7.34 11.30
N THR A 183 10.57 -6.89 11.89
CA THR A 183 11.77 -7.70 12.11
C THR A 183 11.72 -8.36 13.48
N ASN A 184 12.60 -9.35 13.72
CA ASN A 184 12.75 -10.00 15.03
C ASN A 184 13.56 -9.15 16.04
N GLN A 185 13.96 -7.93 15.67
CA GLN A 185 14.73 -7.07 16.55
C GLN A 185 13.82 -6.44 17.62
N PRO A 186 14.21 -6.48 18.90
CA PRO A 186 13.45 -5.79 19.95
C PRO A 186 13.56 -4.28 19.79
N LEU A 187 12.50 -3.56 20.19
CA LEU A 187 12.55 -2.10 20.28
C LEU A 187 13.63 -1.68 21.30
N PRO A 188 14.43 -0.64 20.99
CA PRO A 188 15.51 -0.21 21.86
C PRO A 188 15.00 0.47 23.13
N GLY A 189 15.86 0.55 24.16
CA GLY A 189 15.59 1.35 25.37
C GLY A 189 14.40 0.87 26.20
N GLY A 190 14.02 -0.41 26.09
CA GLY A 190 12.86 -0.95 26.82
C GLY A 190 11.49 -0.50 26.29
N MET A 191 11.46 0.22 25.16
CA MET A 191 10.22 0.61 24.51
C MET A 191 9.43 -0.61 24.05
N ARG A 192 8.10 -0.48 24.00
CA ARG A 192 7.18 -1.55 23.61
C ARG A 192 6.10 -1.00 22.70
N ILE A 193 5.55 -1.87 21.86
CA ILE A 193 4.28 -1.58 21.19
C ILE A 193 3.19 -1.68 22.25
N GLU A 194 2.34 -0.67 22.33
CA GLU A 194 1.24 -0.62 23.29
C GLU A 194 -0.08 -0.87 22.57
N PHE A 195 -0.97 -1.60 23.22
CA PHE A 195 -2.26 -2.00 22.67
C PHE A 195 -3.38 -1.44 23.55
N ASP A 196 -4.57 -1.23 22.98
CA ASP A 196 -5.75 -0.70 23.67
C ASP A 196 -5.52 0.66 24.35
N VAL A 197 -4.64 1.49 23.78
CA VAL A 197 -4.38 2.82 24.31
C VAL A 197 -5.47 3.82 23.91
N GLN A 198 -5.54 4.96 24.60
CA GLN A 198 -6.39 6.06 24.18
C GLN A 198 -5.78 6.80 22.98
N MET A 199 -6.60 7.11 21.98
CA MET A 199 -6.19 7.98 20.88
C MET A 199 -5.97 9.41 21.40
N PRO A 200 -4.84 10.07 21.09
CA PRO A 200 -4.65 11.47 21.46
C PRO A 200 -5.73 12.36 20.82
N SER A 201 -6.28 13.30 21.60
CA SER A 201 -7.28 14.25 21.13
C SER A 201 -6.63 15.42 20.39
N GLY A 202 -7.39 16.08 19.51
CA GLY A 202 -6.97 17.31 18.84
C GLY A 202 -5.90 17.16 17.75
N LEU A 203 -5.46 15.93 17.41
CA LEU A 203 -4.48 15.72 16.35
C LEU A 203 -5.04 16.16 14.98
N ARG A 204 -4.24 16.94 14.26
CA ARG A 204 -4.51 17.42 12.90
C ARG A 204 -3.20 17.51 12.11
N SER A 205 -3.25 17.18 10.82
CA SER A 205 -2.19 17.60 9.90
C SER A 205 -2.22 19.12 9.78
N PRO A 206 -1.09 19.81 9.63
CA PRO A 206 -1.06 21.27 9.47
C PRO A 206 -1.96 21.79 8.32
N SER A 207 -2.06 21.04 7.22
CA SER A 207 -2.96 21.35 6.10
C SER A 207 -4.46 21.21 6.42
N GLY A 208 -4.81 20.55 7.51
CA GLY A 208 -6.18 20.12 7.82
C GLY A 208 -6.71 18.94 6.99
N GLN A 209 -5.97 18.47 5.97
CA GLN A 209 -6.40 17.35 5.13
C GLN A 209 -6.23 16.02 5.88
N GLU A 210 -7.30 15.22 5.92
CA GLU A 210 -7.32 13.93 6.63
C GLU A 210 -7.54 12.72 5.73
N ARG A 211 -7.75 12.89 4.43
CA ARG A 211 -8.01 11.80 3.47
C ARG A 211 -7.33 12.07 2.14
N PHE A 212 -7.01 11.00 1.43
CA PHE A 212 -6.62 11.11 0.02
C PHE A 212 -7.82 11.60 -0.80
N THR A 213 -7.56 12.51 -1.72
CA THR A 213 -8.56 13.09 -2.63
C THR A 213 -7.99 13.15 -4.03
N CYS A 214 -8.77 12.75 -5.03
CA CYS A 214 -8.37 12.80 -6.43
C CYS A 214 -9.54 13.33 -7.26
N ASP A 215 -9.25 14.23 -8.20
CA ASP A 215 -10.23 14.72 -9.17
C ASP A 215 -10.32 13.72 -10.32
N ALA A 216 -11.41 12.94 -10.32
CA ALA A 216 -11.67 11.91 -11.31
C ALA A 216 -12.06 12.47 -12.70
N SER A 217 -12.25 13.80 -12.83
CA SER A 217 -12.48 14.46 -14.11
C SER A 217 -11.17 14.68 -14.90
N ILE A 218 -10.02 14.71 -14.21
CA ILE A 218 -8.71 14.79 -14.83
C ILE A 218 -8.27 13.37 -15.21
N ARG A 219 -8.17 13.11 -16.51
CA ARG A 219 -7.80 11.79 -17.05
C ARG A 219 -6.84 11.95 -18.23
N PRO A 220 -5.94 10.97 -18.47
CA PRO A 220 -5.13 10.97 -19.67
C PRO A 220 -6.00 10.88 -20.93
N SER A 221 -5.51 11.49 -22.00
CA SER A 221 -6.12 11.37 -23.34
C SER A 221 -5.62 10.11 -24.06
N ASN A 222 -4.46 9.60 -23.66
CA ASN A 222 -3.77 8.49 -24.30
C ASN A 222 -4.06 7.10 -23.69
N LEU A 223 -5.23 6.90 -23.07
CA LEU A 223 -5.65 5.57 -22.63
C LEU A 223 -5.59 4.61 -23.82
N GLU A 224 -4.78 3.56 -23.70
CA GLU A 224 -4.72 2.54 -24.75
C GLU A 224 -6.14 2.05 -25.02
N LYS A 225 -6.62 2.25 -26.26
CA LYS A 225 -7.81 1.55 -26.72
C LYS A 225 -7.44 0.08 -26.68
N SER A 226 -7.97 -0.67 -25.72
CA SER A 226 -7.76 -2.12 -25.67
C SER A 226 -8.11 -2.68 -27.04
N LYS A 227 -7.12 -3.23 -27.74
CA LYS A 227 -7.34 -4.02 -28.94
C LYS A 227 -7.96 -5.36 -28.57
#